data_AF-A0A9C7Q0I1-F1
#
_entry.id   AF-A0A9C7Q0I1-F1
#
_cell.length_a   1.000
_cell.length_b   1.000
_cell.length_c   1.000
_cell.angle_alpha   90.00
_cell.angle_beta   90.00
_cell.angle_gamma   90.00
#
_symmetry.space_group_name_H-M   'P 1'
#
loop_
_entity.id
_entity.type
_entity.pdbx_description
1 polymer ?
#
loop_
_entity_poly.entity_id
_entity_poly.type
_entity_poly.pdbx_seq_one_letter_code
_entity_poly.pdbx_strand_id
1 'polypeptide(L)'
;MERLVSVPETCCICLEETLKLLQLIPCQHIHVCTSCVYRLDDMKCPTCRQQVDFVDLNFYLKDSLTNTNFEEMKTISTSSIRIPLQLLLQYRRKELGRLISSTFQVYFVGSSGIPLSGNVNQVLEKFAYKMDCLGELEDRKKHKSESDSRVQRIEALKQYLKNNFDNKKMESLFDLLFDMNQWKRYYSANAFIDGKLIRFGCFAFWEFLSILRSAGSPDGILPDVIITCVNLCNETNIKETLEMQNIMTKTYRRRGRILHNIWLDTSESQFEERRSPEDQLGKIFDSMTETVWPRKVVVLPKLLNSKEISKLGNIIVNECIKSRKGISFKKQSSAGQ
;
A
#
# COMPACT_ATOMS: atom_id res chain seq x y z
N MET A 1 38.26 17.26 21.57
CA MET A 1 37.51 17.60 20.34
C MET A 1 36.35 16.63 20.22
N GLU A 2 35.18 17.01 20.70
CA GLU A 2 33.95 16.26 20.42
C GLU A 2 33.59 16.51 18.96
N ARG A 3 33.52 15.44 18.16
CA ARG A 3 32.99 15.55 16.79
C ARG A 3 31.50 15.84 16.93
N LEU A 4 31.08 17.03 16.51
CA LEU A 4 29.67 17.34 16.28
C LEU A 4 29.14 16.35 15.25
N VAL A 5 28.37 15.37 15.71
CA VAL A 5 27.68 14.43 14.84
C VAL A 5 26.54 15.21 14.20
N SER A 6 26.64 15.46 12.89
CA SER A 6 25.59 16.11 12.12
C SER A 6 24.31 15.28 12.24
N VAL A 7 23.23 15.88 12.75
CA VAL A 7 21.92 15.25 12.78
C VAL A 7 21.50 14.99 11.33
N PRO A 8 21.21 13.74 10.93
CA PRO A 8 20.77 13.45 9.56
C PRO A 8 19.49 14.23 9.27
N GLU A 9 19.46 14.94 8.15
CA GLU A 9 18.33 15.81 7.77
C GLU A 9 17.14 15.04 7.19
N THR A 10 17.32 13.75 6.89
CA THR A 10 16.33 12.90 6.21
C THR A 10 15.75 11.83 7.13
N CYS A 11 14.53 11.40 6.82
CA CYS A 11 13.88 10.30 7.51
C CYS A 11 14.63 8.98 7.32
N CYS A 12 14.93 8.27 8.41
CA CYS A 12 15.59 6.96 8.35
C CYS A 12 14.73 5.82 7.77
N ILE A 13 13.44 6.06 7.50
CA ILE A 13 12.51 5.08 6.92
C ILE A 13 12.37 5.26 5.41
N CYS A 14 12.02 6.47 4.94
CA CYS A 14 11.87 6.72 3.50
C CYS A 14 13.12 7.27 2.83
N LEU A 15 14.09 7.80 3.58
CA LEU A 15 15.30 8.46 3.09
C LEU A 15 15.05 9.69 2.19
N GLU A 16 13.80 10.16 2.10
CA GLU A 16 13.37 11.22 1.18
C GLU A 16 12.95 12.50 1.93
N GLU A 17 11.99 12.39 2.84
CA GLU A 17 11.43 13.56 3.50
C GLU A 17 12.40 14.17 4.52
N THR A 18 12.50 15.50 4.49
CA THR A 18 13.21 16.26 5.52
C THR A 18 12.53 16.10 6.87
N LEU A 19 13.33 15.92 7.92
CA LEU A 19 12.84 15.74 9.29
C LEU A 19 12.10 16.99 9.75
N LYS A 20 10.77 16.94 9.64
CA LYS A 20 9.91 17.96 10.21
C LYS A 20 9.46 17.45 11.57
N LEU A 21 9.84 18.19 12.61
CA LEU A 21 8.94 18.50 13.72
C LEU A 21 8.44 17.34 14.60
N LEU A 22 8.88 16.11 14.37
CA LEU A 22 8.38 14.92 15.04
C LEU A 22 9.44 14.35 15.98
N GLN A 23 9.07 14.15 17.25
CA GLN A 23 9.92 13.53 18.26
C GLN A 23 9.25 12.28 18.84
N LEU A 24 10.01 11.18 18.92
CA LEU A 24 9.53 9.92 19.51
C LEU A 24 9.83 9.89 21.01
N ILE A 25 8.81 9.70 21.85
CA ILE A 25 8.94 9.67 23.31
C ILE A 25 8.88 8.21 23.80
N PRO A 26 9.78 7.79 24.71
CA PRO A 26 10.70 8.60 25.52
C PRO A 26 12.11 8.79 24.94
N CYS A 27 12.46 8.11 23.85
CA CYS A 27 13.84 8.07 23.34
C CYS A 27 14.35 9.37 22.70
N GLN A 28 13.48 10.35 22.47
CA GLN A 28 13.75 11.67 21.92
C GLN A 28 14.32 11.71 20.49
N HIS A 29 14.43 10.57 19.79
CA HIS A 29 14.87 10.54 18.39
C HIS A 29 13.87 11.27 17.48
N ILE A 30 14.42 12.02 16.52
CA ILE A 30 13.66 12.83 15.55
C ILE A 30 13.80 12.31 14.11
N HIS A 31 14.38 11.13 13.91
CA HIS A 31 14.77 10.62 12.59
C HIS A 31 13.60 10.04 11.75
N VAL A 32 12.35 10.32 12.10
CA VAL A 32 11.16 9.76 11.43
C VAL A 32 10.26 10.91 10.99
N CYS A 33 9.87 10.94 9.72
CA CYS A 33 8.92 11.94 9.23
C CYS A 33 7.48 11.60 9.64
N THR A 34 6.58 12.58 9.54
CA THR A 34 5.16 12.43 9.89
C THR A 34 4.45 11.38 9.06
N SER A 35 4.80 11.20 7.79
CA SER A 35 4.20 10.17 6.92
C SER A 35 4.68 8.76 7.27
N CYS A 36 5.93 8.60 7.73
CA CYS A 36 6.50 7.30 8.06
C CYS A 36 6.25 6.83 9.49
N VAL A 37 5.88 7.71 10.42
CA VAL A 37 5.67 7.31 11.85
C VAL A 37 4.59 6.24 12.01
N TYR A 38 3.64 6.16 11.09
CA TYR A 38 2.64 5.11 11.07
C TYR A 38 3.25 3.74 10.90
N ARG A 39 4.33 3.63 10.12
CA ARG A 39 4.99 2.35 9.81
C ARG A 39 5.67 1.71 11.04
N LEU A 40 5.63 2.36 12.21
CA LEU A 40 6.11 1.83 13.48
C LEU A 40 5.10 0.84 14.09
N ASP A 41 4.82 -0.24 13.36
CA ASP A 41 3.81 -1.25 13.74
C ASP A 41 4.07 -1.93 15.08
N ASP A 42 5.34 -2.06 15.45
CA ASP A 42 5.82 -2.64 16.71
C ASP A 42 5.92 -1.62 17.84
N MET A 43 5.53 -0.37 17.60
CA MET A 43 5.68 0.76 18.52
C MET A 43 7.13 0.90 19.02
N LYS A 44 8.14 0.60 18.19
CA LYS A 44 9.56 0.79 18.54
C LYS A 44 10.21 1.84 17.68
N CYS A 45 11.18 2.54 18.26
CA CYS A 45 11.99 3.50 17.55
C CYS A 45 12.88 2.76 16.52
N PRO A 46 12.91 3.17 15.25
CA PRO A 46 13.75 2.52 14.24
C PRO A 46 15.25 2.73 14.51
N THR A 47 15.62 3.78 15.25
CA THR A 47 17.01 4.12 15.59
C THR A 47 17.52 3.32 16.78
N CYS A 48 16.86 3.40 17.94
CA CYS A 48 17.35 2.76 19.18
C CYS A 48 16.57 1.52 19.61
N ARG A 49 15.51 1.13 18.88
CA ARG A 49 14.62 0.00 19.19
C ARG A 49 13.88 0.10 20.54
N GLN A 50 13.98 1.21 21.25
CA GLN A 50 13.21 1.48 22.45
C GLN A 50 11.71 1.59 22.13
N GLN A 51 10.87 1.15 23.06
CA GLN A 51 9.43 1.33 23.01
C GLN A 51 9.07 2.82 22.88
N VAL A 52 8.13 3.14 21.99
CA VAL A 52 7.62 4.48 21.73
C VAL A 52 6.18 4.55 22.22
N ASP A 53 5.94 5.44 23.18
CA ASP A 53 4.61 5.63 23.79
C ASP A 53 3.87 6.79 23.11
N PHE A 54 4.60 7.87 22.80
CA PHE A 54 4.03 9.08 22.22
C PHE A 54 4.85 9.62 21.06
N VAL A 55 4.15 10.35 20.21
CA VAL A 55 4.71 11.18 19.15
C VAL A 55 4.45 12.64 19.53
N ASP A 56 5.51 13.42 19.69
CA ASP A 56 5.43 14.86 19.92
C ASP A 56 5.60 15.58 18.59
N LEU A 57 4.57 16.31 18.17
CA LEU A 57 4.60 17.16 16.98
C LEU A 57 4.85 18.59 17.41
N ASN A 58 6.07 19.07 17.21
CA ASN A 58 6.42 20.47 17.35
C ASN A 58 5.83 21.24 16.17
N PHE A 59 5.33 22.45 16.38
CA PHE A 59 4.98 23.32 15.27
C PHE A 59 5.88 24.52 15.35
N TYR A 60 6.90 24.58 14.49
CA TYR A 60 7.57 25.85 14.23
C TYR A 60 6.61 26.63 13.36
N LEU A 61 5.85 27.53 13.99
CA LEU A 61 5.27 28.67 13.28
C LEU A 61 6.47 29.41 12.71
N LYS A 62 6.76 29.15 11.44
CA LYS A 62 7.74 29.92 10.69
C LYS A 62 7.04 31.24 10.40
N ASP A 63 6.93 32.09 11.42
CA ASP A 63 6.52 33.47 11.23
C ASP A 63 7.39 34.02 10.10
N SER A 64 6.68 34.56 9.12
CA SER A 64 7.17 35.10 7.86
C SER A 64 8.65 35.48 7.89
N LEU A 65 9.42 34.82 7.03
CA LEU A 65 10.72 35.29 6.56
C LEU A 65 10.61 36.73 6.03
N THR A 66 10.79 37.71 6.91
CA THR A 66 11.58 38.89 6.60
C THR A 66 13.00 38.61 7.05
N ASN A 67 13.94 38.73 6.10
CA ASN A 67 15.37 38.46 6.25
C ASN A 67 16.03 39.33 7.34
N THR A 68 15.90 38.96 8.61
CA THR A 68 16.67 39.59 9.68
C THR A 68 17.27 38.52 10.59
N ASN A 69 18.58 38.31 10.43
CA ASN A 69 19.58 37.76 11.34
C ASN A 69 19.14 36.63 12.28
N PHE A 70 19.64 35.43 11.97
CA PHE A 70 19.39 34.13 12.59
C PHE A 70 19.88 33.94 14.05
N GLU A 71 20.41 34.97 14.72
CA GLU A 71 21.16 34.78 15.97
C GLU A 71 20.39 35.07 17.27
N GLU A 72 19.14 35.54 17.23
CA GLU A 72 18.35 35.75 18.46
C GLU A 72 16.94 35.14 18.38
N MET A 73 16.84 33.83 18.14
CA MET A 73 15.59 33.08 18.44
C MET A 73 15.52 32.74 19.94
N LYS A 74 15.28 33.76 20.77
CA LYS A 74 14.90 33.56 22.18
C LYS A 74 13.41 33.20 22.28
N THR A 75 13.16 32.00 22.80
CA THR A 75 11.88 31.51 23.36
C THR A 75 10.65 31.70 22.48
N ILE A 76 10.66 31.09 21.29
CA ILE A 76 9.40 30.82 20.59
C ILE A 76 8.67 29.75 21.39
N SER A 77 7.45 30.06 21.83
CA SER A 77 6.53 29.11 22.46
C SER A 77 6.27 27.96 21.49
N THR A 78 7.03 26.88 21.62
CA THR A 78 6.82 25.64 20.86
C THR A 78 5.57 24.98 21.41
N SER A 79 4.42 25.30 20.82
CA SER A 79 3.21 24.56 21.07
C SER A 79 3.36 23.18 20.45
N SER A 80 3.73 22.20 21.27
CA SER A 80 3.82 20.80 20.85
C SER A 80 2.47 20.11 21.06
N ILE A 81 2.13 19.18 20.15
CA ILE A 81 0.99 18.28 20.33
C ILE A 81 1.53 16.88 20.58
N ARG A 82 1.27 16.36 21.77
CA ARG A 82 1.63 15.01 22.15
C ARG A 82 0.49 14.04 21.85
N ILE A 83 0.77 13.03 21.04
CA ILE A 83 -0.20 12.04 20.57
C ILE A 83 0.26 10.65 21.00
N PRO A 84 -0.57 9.85 21.70
CA PRO A 84 -0.24 8.44 21.96
C PRO A 84 -0.09 7.68 20.64
N LEU A 85 1.06 7.02 20.42
CA LEU A 85 1.33 6.30 19.17
C LEU A 85 0.30 5.17 18.96
N GLN A 86 -0.15 4.54 20.04
CA GLN A 86 -1.18 3.50 19.98
C GLN A 86 -2.48 3.99 19.33
N LEU A 87 -2.95 5.20 19.65
CA LEU A 87 -4.18 5.76 19.07
C LEU A 87 -4.00 6.02 17.57
N LEU A 88 -2.82 6.50 17.19
CA LEU A 88 -2.45 6.73 15.80
C LEU A 88 -2.50 5.45 14.96
N LEU A 89 -1.90 4.37 15.49
CA LEU A 89 -1.90 3.07 14.86
C LEU A 89 -3.29 2.42 14.83
N GLN A 90 -4.08 2.60 15.89
CA GLN A 90 -5.47 2.13 15.92
C GLN A 90 -6.32 2.81 14.84
N TYR A 91 -6.19 4.13 14.70
CA TYR A 91 -6.86 4.88 13.66
C TYR A 91 -6.47 4.38 12.27
N ARG A 92 -5.17 4.24 11.99
CA ARG A 92 -4.71 3.69 10.71
C ARG A 92 -5.28 2.29 10.45
N ARG A 93 -5.21 1.38 11.42
CA ARG A 93 -5.75 0.01 11.26
C ARG A 93 -7.26 0.03 10.98
N LYS A 94 -8.01 0.93 11.62
CA LYS A 94 -9.44 1.13 11.37
C LYS A 94 -9.69 1.61 9.94
N GLU A 95 -8.95 2.62 9.48
CA GLU A 95 -9.06 3.14 8.11
C GLU A 95 -8.63 2.10 7.08
N LEU A 96 -7.56 1.35 7.36
CA LEU A 96 -7.11 0.24 6.52
C LEU A 96 -8.21 -0.81 6.39
N GLY A 97 -8.81 -1.22 7.51
CA GLY A 97 -9.90 -2.18 7.53
C GLY A 97 -11.09 -1.69 6.70
N ARG A 98 -11.45 -0.41 6.78
CA ARG A 98 -12.50 0.21 5.95
C ARG A 98 -12.14 0.11 4.46
N LEU A 99 -10.94 0.52 4.07
CA LEU A 99 -10.49 0.50 2.66
C LEU A 99 -10.42 -0.93 2.10
N ILE A 100 -9.84 -1.88 2.84
CA ILE A 100 -9.79 -3.29 2.43
C ILE A 100 -11.22 -3.82 2.29
N SER A 101 -12.10 -3.53 3.24
CA SER A 101 -13.47 -4.05 3.21
C SER A 101 -14.26 -3.55 2.00
N SER A 102 -14.00 -2.32 1.55
CA SER A 102 -14.69 -1.71 0.41
C SER A 102 -14.04 -1.96 -0.94
N THR A 103 -12.74 -2.26 -0.97
CA THR A 103 -11.93 -2.32 -2.21
C THR A 103 -11.25 -3.67 -2.36
N PHE A 104 -11.52 -4.38 -3.47
CA PHE A 104 -10.81 -5.62 -3.81
C PHE A 104 -9.35 -5.35 -4.18
N GLN A 105 -8.44 -6.17 -3.68
CA GLN A 105 -7.00 -6.03 -3.93
C GLN A 105 -6.57 -7.08 -4.97
N VAL A 106 -6.10 -6.63 -6.13
CA VAL A 106 -5.69 -7.52 -7.23
C VAL A 106 -4.29 -7.17 -7.68
N TYR A 107 -3.31 -8.05 -7.45
CA TYR A 107 -1.91 -7.72 -7.73
C TYR A 107 -1.38 -8.50 -8.92
N PHE A 108 -0.77 -7.77 -9.85
CA PHE A 108 0.02 -8.33 -10.93
C PHE A 108 1.43 -8.60 -10.45
N VAL A 109 1.93 -9.80 -10.75
CA VAL A 109 3.27 -10.24 -10.39
C VAL A 109 3.89 -10.93 -11.59
N GLY A 110 5.20 -10.75 -11.80
CA GLY A 110 5.93 -11.42 -12.87
C GLY A 110 7.39 -11.66 -12.51
N SER A 111 8.05 -12.51 -13.28
CA SER A 111 9.48 -12.76 -13.17
C SER A 111 10.32 -11.69 -13.89
N SER A 112 11.64 -11.71 -13.68
CA SER A 112 12.59 -10.67 -14.15
C SER A 112 12.68 -10.52 -15.68
N GLY A 113 12.16 -11.48 -16.47
CA GLY A 113 12.19 -11.44 -17.93
C GLY A 113 10.91 -10.93 -18.61
N ILE A 114 9.86 -10.60 -17.84
CA ILE A 114 8.59 -10.16 -18.40
C ILE A 114 8.51 -8.62 -18.34
N PRO A 115 8.09 -7.93 -19.42
CA PRO A 115 7.83 -6.50 -19.40
C PRO A 115 6.54 -6.21 -18.61
N LEU A 116 6.60 -6.42 -17.30
CA LEU A 116 5.46 -6.45 -16.40
C LEU A 116 4.67 -5.14 -16.46
N SER A 117 5.33 -3.99 -16.30
CA SER A 117 4.66 -2.68 -16.34
C SER A 117 3.92 -2.43 -17.64
N GLY A 118 4.50 -2.81 -18.80
CA GLY A 118 3.85 -2.66 -20.10
C GLY A 118 2.59 -3.51 -20.21
N ASN A 119 2.70 -4.80 -19.88
CA ASN A 119 1.58 -5.74 -19.92
C ASN A 119 0.46 -5.36 -18.95
N VAL A 120 0.83 -4.90 -17.75
CA VAL A 120 -0.12 -4.46 -16.74
C VAL A 120 -0.81 -3.18 -17.18
N ASN A 121 -0.09 -2.19 -17.71
CA ASN A 121 -0.68 -0.96 -18.21
C ASN A 121 -1.71 -1.23 -19.31
N GLN A 122 -1.44 -2.15 -20.24
CA GLN A 122 -2.40 -2.56 -21.27
C GLN A 122 -3.72 -3.07 -20.67
N VAL A 123 -3.67 -3.85 -19.58
CA VAL A 123 -4.86 -4.36 -18.90
C VAL A 123 -5.53 -3.25 -18.08
N LEU A 124 -4.74 -2.45 -17.35
CA LEU A 124 -5.23 -1.36 -16.54
C LEU A 124 -5.96 -0.33 -17.36
N GLU A 125 -5.45 0.07 -18.52
CA GLU A 125 -6.13 1.04 -19.40
C GLU A 125 -7.57 0.63 -19.77
N LYS A 126 -7.89 -0.66 -19.72
CA LYS A 126 -9.24 -1.17 -20.02
C LYS A 126 -10.21 -1.10 -18.84
N PHE A 127 -9.70 -1.08 -17.61
CA PHE A 127 -10.50 -1.11 -16.38
C PHE A 127 -10.32 0.12 -15.49
N ALA A 128 -9.27 0.90 -15.75
CA ALA A 128 -8.91 2.07 -14.98
C ALA A 128 -10.08 3.05 -15.02
N TYR A 129 -10.27 3.74 -13.90
CA TYR A 129 -11.04 4.95 -13.94
C TYR A 129 -10.42 5.88 -14.99
N LYS A 130 -11.19 6.28 -16.00
CA LYS A 130 -11.05 7.63 -16.54
C LYS A 130 -11.57 8.59 -15.47
N MET A 131 -10.88 8.67 -14.34
CA MET A 131 -11.04 9.82 -13.48
C MET A 131 -10.47 10.95 -14.32
N ASP A 132 -11.32 11.78 -14.91
CA ASP A 132 -10.86 13.04 -15.47
C ASP A 132 -10.02 13.70 -14.38
N CYS A 133 -8.72 13.82 -14.63
CA CYS A 133 -7.73 14.42 -13.74
C CYS A 133 -7.94 15.94 -13.65
N LEU A 134 -9.19 16.40 -13.51
CA LEU A 134 -9.56 17.79 -13.28
C LEU A 134 -9.30 18.24 -11.83
N GLY A 135 -8.93 17.32 -10.92
CA GLY A 135 -8.57 17.67 -9.54
C GLY A 135 -7.10 18.03 -9.32
N GLU A 136 -6.16 17.38 -10.02
CA GLU A 136 -4.74 17.44 -9.64
C GLU A 136 -3.96 18.63 -10.25
N LEU A 137 -4.49 19.26 -11.31
CA LEU A 137 -3.88 20.46 -11.91
C LEU A 137 -4.34 21.77 -11.24
N GLU A 138 -5.47 21.76 -10.52
CA GLU A 138 -5.88 22.89 -9.66
C GLU A 138 -5.20 22.87 -8.28
N ASP A 139 -4.73 21.71 -7.81
CA ASP A 139 -4.11 21.55 -6.49
C ASP A 139 -2.80 22.34 -6.31
N ARG A 140 -2.00 22.51 -7.36
CA ARG A 140 -0.74 23.28 -7.24
C ARG A 140 -0.94 24.77 -7.00
N LYS A 141 -2.07 25.35 -7.43
CA LYS A 141 -2.41 26.77 -7.14
C LYS A 141 -3.18 26.91 -5.81
N LYS A 142 -3.92 25.88 -5.37
CA LYS A 142 -4.58 25.81 -4.05
C LYS A 142 -3.62 25.59 -2.88
N HIS A 143 -2.49 24.94 -3.09
CA HIS A 143 -1.57 24.62 -1.98
C HIS A 143 -1.01 25.84 -1.23
N LYS A 144 -0.95 27.03 -1.85
CA LYS A 144 -0.49 28.23 -1.14
C LYS A 144 -1.57 28.81 -0.22
N SER A 145 -2.84 28.85 -0.64
CA SER A 145 -3.96 29.29 0.21
C SER A 145 -4.39 28.24 1.24
N GLU A 146 -4.11 26.95 1.00
CA GLU A 146 -4.36 25.89 1.98
C GLU A 146 -3.41 25.94 3.18
N SER A 147 -2.16 26.41 2.99
CA SER A 147 -1.17 26.44 4.07
C SER A 147 -1.57 27.34 5.24
N ASP A 148 -2.08 28.55 4.95
CA ASP A 148 -2.62 29.48 5.96
C ASP A 148 -3.91 28.92 6.60
N SER A 149 -4.76 28.25 5.80
CA SER A 149 -5.95 27.57 6.33
C SER A 149 -5.60 26.39 7.26
N ARG A 150 -4.46 25.73 7.02
CA ARG A 150 -4.01 24.55 7.78
C ARG A 150 -3.50 24.98 9.14
N VAL A 151 -2.76 26.09 9.23
CA VAL A 151 -2.32 26.67 10.52
C VAL A 151 -3.52 27.08 11.36
N GLN A 152 -4.48 27.82 10.80
CA GLN A 152 -5.71 28.21 11.51
C GLN A 152 -6.54 27.00 11.96
N ARG A 153 -6.64 25.96 11.14
CA ARG A 153 -7.29 24.69 11.51
C ARG A 153 -6.57 23.99 12.65
N ILE A 154 -5.24 23.96 12.64
CA ILE A 154 -4.43 23.35 13.72
C ILE A 154 -4.60 24.14 15.02
N GLU A 155 -4.59 25.48 14.98
CA GLU A 155 -4.80 26.34 16.16
C GLU A 155 -6.18 26.10 16.79
N ALA A 156 -7.23 26.06 15.96
CA ALA A 156 -8.60 25.78 16.40
C ALA A 156 -8.73 24.37 16.99
N LEU A 157 -8.07 23.37 16.39
CA LEU A 157 -8.02 22.00 16.90
C LEU A 157 -7.24 21.91 18.22
N LYS A 158 -6.14 22.65 18.38
CA LYS A 158 -5.36 22.72 19.64
C LYS A 158 -6.22 23.25 20.78
N GLN A 159 -6.93 24.36 20.57
CA GLN A 159 -7.84 24.91 21.58
C GLN A 159 -8.96 23.94 21.95
N TYR A 160 -9.46 23.18 20.98
CA TYR A 160 -10.53 22.21 21.20
C TYR A 160 -10.07 20.95 21.94
N LEU A 161 -8.90 20.41 21.61
CA LEU A 161 -8.32 19.22 22.28
C LEU A 161 -8.06 19.46 23.77
N LYS A 162 -7.80 20.70 24.18
CA LYS A 162 -7.71 21.07 25.61
C LYS A 162 -9.05 20.89 26.34
N ASN A 163 -10.17 20.94 25.63
CA ASN A 163 -11.50 21.04 26.23
C ASN A 163 -12.35 19.76 26.08
N ASN A 164 -12.09 18.88 25.11
CA ASN A 164 -12.79 17.59 24.98
C ASN A 164 -12.09 16.61 24.03
N PHE A 165 -11.91 15.36 24.48
CA PHE A 165 -11.46 14.22 23.67
C PHE A 165 -12.65 13.54 22.97
N ASP A 166 -13.14 14.14 21.88
CA ASP A 166 -14.09 13.47 20.98
C ASP A 166 -13.36 12.68 19.89
N ASN A 167 -13.63 11.36 19.83
CA ASN A 167 -13.04 10.44 18.85
C ASN A 167 -13.21 10.89 17.40
N LYS A 168 -14.36 11.46 17.01
CA LYS A 168 -14.59 11.86 15.60
C LYS A 168 -13.65 13.00 15.16
N LYS A 169 -13.37 13.93 16.06
CA LYS A 169 -12.50 15.09 15.76
C LYS A 169 -11.02 14.70 15.76
N MET A 170 -10.66 13.66 16.53
CA MET A 170 -9.32 13.08 16.51
C MET A 170 -8.99 12.45 15.14
N GLU A 171 -9.95 11.79 14.50
CA GLU A 171 -9.76 11.23 13.14
C GLU A 171 -9.42 12.34 12.13
N SER A 172 -10.17 13.45 12.14
CA SER A 172 -9.90 14.60 11.28
C SER A 172 -8.54 15.25 11.56
N LEU A 173 -8.12 15.27 12.81
CA LEU A 173 -6.79 15.74 13.19
C LEU A 173 -5.70 14.83 12.62
N PHE A 174 -5.87 13.50 12.67
CA PHE A 174 -4.89 12.57 12.12
C PHE A 174 -4.78 12.70 10.59
N ASP A 175 -5.91 12.82 9.90
CA ASP A 175 -5.90 13.11 8.45
C ASP A 175 -5.14 14.41 8.15
N LEU A 176 -5.31 15.44 8.97
CA LEU A 176 -4.66 16.75 8.80
C LEU A 176 -3.17 16.75 9.13
N LEU A 177 -2.75 16.08 10.20
CA LEU A 177 -1.39 16.19 10.72
C LEU A 177 -0.38 15.29 10.02
N PHE A 178 -0.85 14.16 9.50
CA PHE A 178 0.04 13.08 9.10
C PHE A 178 -0.06 12.68 7.63
N ASP A 179 -0.82 13.43 6.85
CA ASP A 179 -1.06 13.16 5.43
C ASP A 179 -1.49 11.70 5.18
N MET A 180 -2.52 11.29 5.91
CA MET A 180 -3.12 9.97 5.72
C MET A 180 -3.63 9.77 4.30
N ASN A 181 -3.88 10.85 3.55
CA ASN A 181 -4.30 10.78 2.15
C ASN A 181 -3.23 10.12 1.28
N GLN A 182 -1.96 10.51 1.44
CA GLN A 182 -0.86 9.88 0.70
C GLN A 182 -0.79 8.38 0.99
N TRP A 183 -0.98 7.97 2.24
CA TRP A 183 -1.01 6.57 2.61
C TRP A 183 -2.26 5.84 2.08
N LYS A 184 -3.45 6.46 2.18
CA LYS A 184 -4.73 5.91 1.69
C LYS A 184 -4.64 5.61 0.19
N ARG A 185 -3.95 6.45 -0.61
CA ARG A 185 -3.74 6.25 -2.06
C ARG A 185 -3.13 4.88 -2.42
N TYR A 186 -2.33 4.27 -1.55
CA TYR A 186 -1.78 2.93 -1.82
C TYR A 186 -2.87 1.84 -1.86
N TYR A 187 -3.93 2.02 -1.09
CA TYR A 187 -5.03 1.05 -0.92
C TYR A 187 -6.34 1.45 -1.59
N SER A 188 -6.47 2.73 -1.97
CA SER A 188 -7.61 3.25 -2.73
C SER A 188 -7.78 2.53 -4.05
N ALA A 189 -9.02 2.37 -4.49
CA ALA A 189 -9.33 1.80 -5.78
C ALA A 189 -8.78 2.64 -6.93
N ASN A 190 -8.29 1.97 -7.98
CA ASN A 190 -7.87 2.60 -9.24
C ASN A 190 -8.63 2.02 -10.45
N ALA A 191 -9.58 1.12 -10.23
CA ALA A 191 -10.43 0.54 -11.25
C ALA A 191 -11.85 0.25 -10.73
N PHE A 192 -12.80 0.14 -11.67
CA PHE A 192 -14.18 -0.23 -11.41
C PHE A 192 -14.63 -1.32 -12.37
N ILE A 193 -14.98 -2.49 -11.85
CA ILE A 193 -15.39 -3.63 -12.67
C ILE A 193 -16.69 -4.20 -12.10
N ASP A 194 -17.73 -4.29 -12.91
CA ASP A 194 -19.03 -4.88 -12.57
C ASP A 194 -19.60 -4.39 -11.23
N GLY A 195 -19.56 -3.07 -11.00
CA GLY A 195 -20.09 -2.48 -9.78
C GLY A 195 -19.16 -2.55 -8.57
N LYS A 196 -17.91 -3.00 -8.73
CA LYS A 196 -16.95 -3.23 -7.64
C LYS A 196 -15.71 -2.35 -7.77
N LEU A 197 -15.29 -1.81 -6.64
CA LEU A 197 -14.04 -1.07 -6.47
C LEU A 197 -12.87 -2.04 -6.44
N ILE A 198 -11.89 -1.82 -7.32
CA ILE A 198 -10.70 -2.65 -7.42
C ILE A 198 -9.46 -1.76 -7.32
N ARG A 199 -8.51 -2.21 -6.51
CA ARG A 199 -7.15 -1.71 -6.48
C ARG A 199 -6.25 -2.72 -7.16
N PHE A 200 -5.80 -2.37 -8.35
CA PHE A 200 -4.74 -3.07 -9.02
C PHE A 200 -3.36 -2.60 -8.55
N GLY A 201 -2.53 -3.52 -8.10
CA GLY A 201 -1.11 -3.29 -7.81
C GLY A 201 -0.23 -4.02 -8.83
N CYS A 202 1.00 -3.57 -9.00
CA CYS A 202 1.98 -4.18 -9.89
C CYS A 202 3.31 -4.27 -9.15
N PHE A 203 3.84 -5.48 -9.01
CA PHE A 203 5.05 -5.72 -8.23
C PHE A 203 5.95 -6.71 -8.94
N ALA A 204 7.25 -6.44 -8.97
CA ALA A 204 8.20 -7.48 -9.27
C ALA A 204 8.09 -8.60 -8.22
N PHE A 205 8.43 -9.84 -8.59
CA PHE A 205 8.26 -10.96 -7.67
C PHE A 205 8.96 -10.76 -6.31
N TRP A 206 10.17 -10.21 -6.29
CA TRP A 206 10.91 -9.99 -5.05
C TRP A 206 10.25 -8.95 -4.14
N GLU A 207 9.61 -7.91 -4.70
CA GLU A 207 8.81 -6.93 -3.95
C GLU A 207 7.59 -7.62 -3.36
N PHE A 208 6.93 -8.46 -4.17
CA PHE A 208 5.78 -9.23 -3.72
C PHE A 208 6.13 -10.21 -2.61
N LEU A 209 7.32 -10.84 -2.64
CA LEU A 209 7.81 -11.64 -1.52
C LEU A 209 7.94 -10.83 -0.22
N SER A 210 8.35 -9.56 -0.30
CA SER A 210 8.37 -8.67 0.87
C SER A 210 6.97 -8.46 1.45
N ILE A 211 5.97 -8.26 0.57
CA ILE A 211 4.55 -8.17 0.96
C ILE A 211 4.08 -9.47 1.61
N LEU A 212 4.40 -10.63 1.02
CA LEU A 212 4.04 -11.95 1.57
C LEU A 212 4.70 -12.24 2.92
N ARG A 213 5.95 -11.80 3.13
CA ARG A 213 6.64 -11.96 4.42
C ARG A 213 6.03 -11.06 5.49
N SER A 214 5.62 -9.87 5.08
CA SER A 214 4.91 -8.91 5.95
C SER A 214 3.46 -9.29 6.17
N ALA A 215 2.87 -10.16 5.33
CA ALA A 215 1.49 -10.61 5.43
C ALA A 215 1.21 -11.13 6.84
N GLY A 216 0.23 -10.53 7.52
CA GLY A 216 -0.13 -10.82 8.91
C GLY A 216 0.58 -9.99 9.98
N SER A 217 1.39 -9.01 9.60
CA SER A 217 1.46 -7.76 10.37
C SER A 217 0.09 -7.05 10.30
N PRO A 218 -0.18 -6.07 11.18
CA PRO A 218 -1.43 -5.30 11.14
C PRO A 218 -1.71 -4.65 9.77
N ASP A 219 -0.66 -4.43 8.98
CA ASP A 219 -0.70 -3.78 7.67
C ASP A 219 -0.46 -4.72 6.49
N GLY A 220 0.01 -5.94 6.76
CA GLY A 220 0.34 -6.92 5.73
C GLY A 220 -0.91 -7.49 5.10
N ILE A 221 -1.38 -6.86 4.04
CA ILE A 221 -2.57 -7.28 3.30
C ILE A 221 -2.18 -8.29 2.22
N LEU A 222 -2.75 -9.49 2.34
CA LEU A 222 -2.73 -10.45 1.24
C LEU A 222 -3.80 -10.05 0.21
N PRO A 223 -3.43 -9.90 -1.08
CA PRO A 223 -4.40 -9.56 -2.11
C PRO A 223 -5.49 -10.63 -2.21
N ASP A 224 -6.66 -10.20 -2.69
CA ASP A 224 -7.80 -11.09 -2.92
C ASP A 224 -7.52 -12.03 -4.09
N VAL A 225 -6.90 -11.52 -5.16
CA VAL A 225 -6.50 -12.24 -6.37
C VAL A 225 -5.08 -11.84 -6.78
N ILE A 226 -4.31 -12.82 -7.25
CA ILE A 226 -3.01 -12.60 -7.89
C ILE A 226 -3.15 -12.89 -9.38
N ILE A 227 -2.64 -12.00 -10.20
CA ILE A 227 -2.50 -12.21 -11.64
C ILE A 227 -1.01 -12.40 -11.92
N THR A 228 -0.60 -13.63 -12.21
CA THR A 228 0.79 -13.95 -12.52
C THR A 228 1.00 -13.82 -14.02
N CYS A 229 1.79 -12.84 -14.44
CA CYS A 229 2.23 -12.71 -15.82
C CYS A 229 3.25 -13.80 -16.11
N VAL A 230 3.02 -14.57 -17.17
CA VAL A 230 3.84 -15.71 -17.57
C VAL A 230 4.04 -15.68 -19.08
N ASN A 231 5.23 -16.01 -19.55
CA ASN A 231 5.49 -16.29 -20.96
C ASN A 231 5.56 -17.81 -21.13
N LEU A 232 4.47 -18.40 -21.62
CA LEU A 232 4.37 -19.86 -21.79
C LEU A 232 5.32 -20.42 -22.86
N CYS A 233 5.98 -19.55 -23.64
CA CYS A 233 7.00 -19.94 -24.60
C CYS A 233 8.40 -20.05 -24.00
N ASN A 234 8.59 -19.59 -22.76
CA ASN A 234 9.90 -19.53 -22.12
C ASN A 234 9.90 -20.49 -20.91
N GLU A 235 10.60 -21.62 -21.06
CA GLU A 235 10.68 -22.66 -20.03
C GLU A 235 11.23 -22.13 -18.70
N THR A 236 12.24 -21.26 -18.74
CA THR A 236 12.81 -20.62 -17.54
C THR A 236 11.75 -19.80 -16.82
N ASN A 237 10.99 -18.98 -17.55
CA ASN A 237 9.93 -18.17 -16.97
C ASN A 237 8.80 -19.02 -16.37
N ILE A 238 8.45 -20.15 -17.01
CA ILE A 238 7.48 -21.11 -16.46
C ILE A 238 8.01 -21.70 -15.13
N LYS A 239 9.27 -22.16 -15.10
CA LYS A 239 9.89 -22.71 -13.87
C LYS A 239 9.89 -21.70 -12.73
N GLU A 240 10.31 -20.46 -13.01
CA GLU A 240 10.26 -19.37 -12.03
C GLU A 240 8.82 -19.13 -11.54
N THR A 241 7.86 -19.03 -12.45
CA THR A 241 6.44 -18.83 -12.12
C THR A 241 5.87 -19.95 -11.23
N LEU A 242 6.27 -21.20 -11.49
CA LEU A 242 5.90 -22.36 -10.67
C LEU A 242 6.45 -22.26 -9.25
N GLU A 243 7.73 -21.90 -9.10
CA GLU A 243 8.36 -21.68 -7.81
C GLU A 243 7.70 -20.53 -7.05
N MET A 244 7.42 -19.41 -7.74
CA MET A 244 6.67 -18.28 -7.20
C MET A 244 5.32 -18.76 -6.64
N GLN A 245 4.56 -19.52 -7.43
CA GLN A 245 3.24 -20.00 -7.04
C GLN A 245 3.28 -20.98 -5.87
N ASN A 246 4.31 -21.82 -5.79
CA ASN A 246 4.56 -22.68 -4.63
C ASN A 246 4.74 -21.86 -3.35
N ILE A 247 5.55 -20.79 -3.39
CA ILE A 247 5.80 -19.91 -2.25
C ILE A 247 4.52 -19.17 -1.85
N MET A 248 3.78 -18.62 -2.81
CA MET A 248 2.51 -17.94 -2.59
C MET A 248 1.49 -18.87 -1.93
N THR A 249 1.32 -20.08 -2.47
CA THR A 249 0.35 -21.07 -1.95
C THR A 249 0.67 -21.47 -0.52
N LYS A 250 1.95 -21.74 -0.20
CA LYS A 250 2.39 -22.05 1.17
C LYS A 250 2.09 -20.90 2.13
N THR A 251 2.31 -19.66 1.70
CA THR A 251 2.08 -18.47 2.52
C THR A 251 0.58 -18.25 2.80
N TYR A 252 -0.27 -18.34 1.77
CA TYR A 252 -1.72 -18.23 1.93
C TYR A 252 -2.27 -19.32 2.86
N ARG A 253 -1.81 -20.57 2.69
CA ARG A 253 -2.22 -21.69 3.55
C ARG A 253 -1.85 -21.46 5.01
N ARG A 254 -0.64 -20.96 5.30
CA ARG A 254 -0.21 -20.60 6.68
C ARG A 254 -1.11 -19.54 7.31
N ARG A 255 -1.74 -18.69 6.49
CA ARG A 255 -2.69 -17.66 6.92
C ARG A 255 -4.15 -18.13 6.87
N GLY A 256 -4.39 -19.42 6.64
CA GLY A 256 -5.74 -19.99 6.56
C GLY A 256 -6.54 -19.50 5.35
N ARG A 257 -5.87 -19.03 4.29
CA ARG A 257 -6.50 -18.53 3.05
C ARG A 257 -6.19 -19.46 1.88
N ILE A 258 -7.08 -19.46 0.90
CA ILE A 258 -6.88 -20.11 -0.39
C ILE A 258 -6.29 -19.08 -1.35
N LEU A 259 -5.25 -19.46 -2.09
CA LEU A 259 -4.70 -18.61 -3.14
C LEU A 259 -5.64 -18.63 -4.36
N HIS A 260 -6.07 -17.46 -4.80
CA HIS A 260 -6.79 -17.25 -6.04
C HIS A 260 -5.84 -16.64 -7.07
N ASN A 261 -5.28 -17.47 -7.94
CA ASN A 261 -4.29 -17.07 -8.95
C ASN A 261 -4.86 -17.21 -10.36
N ILE A 262 -4.61 -16.19 -11.20
CA ILE A 262 -4.90 -16.17 -12.63
C ILE A 262 -3.56 -16.05 -13.35
N TRP A 263 -3.31 -16.87 -14.36
CA TRP A 263 -2.17 -16.69 -15.24
C TRP A 263 -2.55 -15.80 -16.40
N LEU A 264 -1.75 -14.76 -16.62
CA LEU A 264 -1.81 -13.91 -17.80
C LEU A 264 -0.66 -14.30 -18.72
N ASP A 265 -0.98 -15.02 -19.79
CA ASP A 265 0.00 -15.42 -20.81
C ASP A 265 0.35 -14.20 -21.67
N THR A 266 1.60 -13.77 -21.57
CA THR A 266 2.15 -12.58 -22.24
C THR A 266 2.98 -12.92 -23.45
N SER A 267 2.93 -14.16 -23.96
CA SER A 267 3.63 -14.48 -25.20
C SER A 267 3.00 -13.69 -26.37
N GLU A 268 3.70 -12.66 -26.85
CA GLU A 268 3.33 -11.96 -28.08
C GLU A 268 3.75 -12.78 -29.32
N SER A 269 3.01 -12.59 -30.42
CA SER A 269 3.31 -12.97 -31.82
C SER A 269 3.50 -14.42 -32.26
N GLN A 270 3.46 -15.46 -31.42
CA GLN A 270 3.51 -16.86 -31.91
C GLN A 270 2.15 -17.56 -32.09
N PHE A 271 1.04 -16.83 -32.02
CA PHE A 271 -0.30 -17.43 -32.14
C PHE A 271 -0.68 -17.85 -33.56
N GLU A 272 -0.05 -17.30 -34.59
CA GLU A 272 -0.40 -17.64 -35.99
C GLU A 272 0.19 -18.99 -36.45
N GLU A 273 1.26 -19.49 -35.82
CA GLU A 273 1.97 -20.71 -36.27
C GLU A 273 1.89 -21.90 -35.29
N ARG A 274 1.19 -21.79 -34.17
CA ARG A 274 1.20 -22.85 -33.14
C ARG A 274 0.08 -23.88 -33.27
N ARG A 275 0.49 -25.16 -33.21
CA ARG A 275 -0.32 -26.28 -32.70
C ARG A 275 -0.89 -25.91 -31.33
N SER A 276 -2.11 -26.36 -31.01
CA SER A 276 -2.95 -25.71 -30.01
C SER A 276 -2.23 -25.49 -28.67
N PRO A 277 -2.40 -24.31 -28.03
CA PRO A 277 -1.86 -24.02 -26.69
C PRO A 277 -2.19 -25.10 -25.64
N GLU A 278 -3.20 -25.91 -25.89
CA GLU A 278 -3.66 -26.99 -25.04
C GLU A 278 -2.59 -28.09 -24.83
N ASP A 279 -1.78 -28.41 -25.86
CA ASP A 279 -0.75 -29.46 -25.74
C ASP A 279 0.42 -29.06 -24.83
N GLN A 280 0.85 -27.80 -24.90
CA GLN A 280 1.90 -27.27 -24.02
C GLN A 280 1.38 -27.07 -22.59
N LEU A 281 0.14 -26.59 -22.45
CA LEU A 281 -0.52 -26.50 -21.15
C LEU A 281 -0.67 -27.87 -20.50
N GLY A 282 -0.98 -28.92 -21.27
CA GLY A 282 -1.02 -30.31 -20.79
C GLY A 282 0.30 -30.71 -20.14
N LYS A 283 1.43 -30.60 -20.85
CA LYS A 283 2.76 -30.93 -20.31
C LYS A 283 3.12 -30.12 -19.07
N ILE A 284 2.78 -28.84 -19.06
CA ILE A 284 3.03 -27.96 -17.91
C ILE A 284 2.18 -28.39 -16.72
N PHE A 285 0.88 -28.64 -16.91
CA PHE A 285 -0.03 -29.06 -15.85
C PHE A 285 0.27 -30.46 -15.32
N ASP A 286 0.71 -31.39 -16.16
CA ASP A 286 1.16 -32.72 -15.77
C ASP A 286 2.38 -32.66 -14.82
N SER A 287 3.22 -31.63 -14.96
CA SER A 287 4.36 -31.38 -14.07
C SER A 287 3.98 -30.67 -12.75
N MET A 288 2.76 -30.14 -12.63
CA MET A 288 2.30 -29.42 -11.45
C MET A 288 1.54 -30.34 -10.48
N THR A 289 1.83 -30.22 -9.18
CA THR A 289 0.88 -30.74 -8.18
C THR A 289 -0.43 -29.95 -8.25
N GLU A 290 -1.59 -30.61 -8.07
CA GLU A 290 -2.94 -29.98 -8.15
C GLU A 290 -3.07 -28.70 -7.29
N THR A 291 -2.30 -28.60 -6.20
CA THR A 291 -2.32 -27.44 -5.30
C THR A 291 -1.73 -26.16 -5.89
N VAL A 292 -1.07 -26.24 -7.04
CA VAL A 292 -0.33 -25.15 -7.70
C VAL A 292 -0.98 -24.77 -9.03
N TRP A 293 -2.11 -25.37 -9.40
CA TRP A 293 -2.74 -25.06 -10.66
C TRP A 293 -3.29 -23.62 -10.68
N PRO A 294 -3.03 -22.84 -11.74
CA PRO A 294 -3.74 -21.58 -11.92
C PRO A 294 -5.24 -21.85 -12.01
N ARG A 295 -6.04 -20.99 -11.39
CA ARG A 295 -7.51 -21.11 -11.49
C ARG A 295 -7.99 -20.83 -12.90
N LYS A 296 -7.27 -19.97 -13.62
CA LYS A 296 -7.55 -19.61 -15.00
C LYS A 296 -6.28 -19.19 -15.71
N VAL A 297 -6.20 -19.49 -17.00
CA VAL A 297 -5.20 -18.95 -17.93
C VAL A 297 -5.93 -18.02 -18.91
N VAL A 298 -5.41 -16.82 -19.08
CA VAL A 298 -5.93 -15.77 -19.98
C VAL A 298 -4.79 -15.29 -20.86
N VAL A 299 -5.04 -15.14 -22.15
CA VAL A 299 -4.02 -14.75 -23.14
C VAL A 299 -4.09 -13.24 -23.38
N LEU A 300 -2.99 -12.52 -23.12
CA LEU A 300 -2.93 -11.06 -23.18
C LEU A 300 -3.25 -10.50 -24.57
N PRO A 301 -2.69 -11.00 -25.70
CA PRO A 301 -3.06 -10.52 -27.03
C PRO A 301 -4.56 -10.57 -27.34
N LYS A 302 -5.29 -11.54 -26.77
CA LYS A 302 -6.75 -11.66 -26.96
C LYS A 302 -7.53 -10.57 -26.21
N LEU A 303 -6.90 -9.91 -25.22
CA LEU A 303 -7.48 -8.80 -24.45
C LEU A 303 -7.55 -7.49 -25.23
N LEU A 304 -7.13 -7.46 -26.51
CA LEU A 304 -7.49 -6.35 -27.40
C LEU A 304 -9.00 -6.33 -27.74
N ASN A 305 -9.68 -7.47 -27.59
CA ASN A 305 -11.12 -7.59 -27.83
C ASN A 305 -11.93 -7.21 -26.57
N SER A 306 -12.93 -6.33 -26.73
CA SER A 306 -13.82 -5.88 -25.65
C SER A 306 -14.56 -7.02 -24.93
N LYS A 307 -14.92 -8.09 -25.65
CA LYS A 307 -15.57 -9.28 -25.08
C LYS A 307 -14.63 -10.04 -24.15
N GLU A 308 -13.37 -10.19 -24.52
CA GLU A 308 -12.38 -10.89 -23.68
C GLU A 308 -11.95 -10.03 -22.48
N ILE A 309 -11.90 -8.70 -22.63
CA ILE A 309 -11.75 -7.76 -21.50
C ILE A 309 -12.88 -7.94 -20.50
N SER A 310 -14.14 -7.88 -20.96
CA SER A 310 -15.31 -8.04 -20.08
C SER A 310 -15.28 -9.39 -19.36
N LYS A 311 -14.90 -10.46 -20.07
CA LYS A 311 -14.73 -11.79 -19.49
C LYS A 311 -13.63 -11.85 -18.44
N LEU A 312 -12.48 -11.21 -18.67
CA LEU A 312 -11.41 -11.11 -17.67
C LEU A 312 -11.90 -10.34 -16.43
N GLY A 313 -12.58 -9.21 -16.61
CA GLY A 313 -13.17 -8.45 -15.51
C GLY A 313 -14.10 -9.31 -14.64
N ASN A 314 -15.02 -10.04 -15.29
CA ASN A 314 -15.91 -10.98 -14.62
C ASN A 314 -15.15 -12.08 -13.85
N ILE A 315 -14.07 -12.63 -14.43
CA ILE A 315 -13.24 -13.63 -13.76
C ILE A 315 -12.60 -13.03 -12.50
N ILE A 316 -11.99 -11.85 -12.61
CA ILE A 316 -11.34 -11.15 -11.50
C ILE A 316 -12.34 -10.91 -10.36
N VAL A 317 -13.50 -10.32 -10.67
CA VAL A 317 -14.53 -10.02 -9.66
C VAL A 317 -15.04 -11.29 -8.99
N ASN A 318 -15.30 -12.35 -9.75
CA ASN A 318 -15.77 -13.61 -9.20
C ASN A 318 -14.75 -14.27 -8.28
N GLU A 319 -13.47 -14.29 -8.66
CA GLU A 319 -12.40 -14.85 -7.82
C GLU A 319 -12.18 -14.01 -6.55
N CYS A 320 -12.27 -12.68 -6.65
CA CYS A 320 -12.25 -11.78 -5.50
C CYS A 320 -13.39 -12.09 -4.50
N ILE A 321 -14.62 -12.27 -5.00
CA ILE A 321 -15.78 -12.63 -4.17
C ILE A 321 -15.57 -13.98 -3.49
N LYS A 322 -15.08 -15.00 -4.21
CA LYS A 322 -14.77 -16.32 -3.64
C LYS A 322 -13.71 -16.22 -2.56
N SER A 323 -12.63 -15.48 -2.82
CA SER A 323 -11.52 -15.24 -1.88
C SER A 323 -12.03 -14.68 -0.56
N ARG A 324 -12.94 -13.70 -0.60
CA ARG A 324 -13.52 -13.11 0.62
C ARG A 324 -14.55 -14.00 1.33
N LYS A 325 -15.38 -14.74 0.58
CA LYS A 325 -16.32 -15.71 1.17
C LYS A 325 -15.60 -16.83 1.93
N GLY A 326 -14.41 -17.22 1.47
CA GLY A 326 -13.54 -18.21 2.13
C GLY A 326 -12.95 -17.72 3.46
N ILE A 327 -12.97 -16.42 3.74
CA ILE A 327 -12.56 -15.86 5.02
C ILE A 327 -13.73 -16.02 5.98
N SER A 328 -13.95 -17.25 6.46
CA SER A 328 -14.72 -17.44 7.68
C SER A 328 -13.93 -16.77 8.79
N PHE A 329 -14.39 -15.59 9.24
CA PHE A 329 -14.01 -15.07 10.54
C PHE A 329 -14.57 -16.06 11.58
N LYS A 330 -13.90 -17.21 11.76
CA LYS A 330 -13.93 -17.88 13.04
C LYS A 330 -13.46 -16.79 13.99
N LYS A 331 -14.41 -16.17 14.70
CA LYS A 331 -14.13 -15.27 15.81
C LYS A 331 -13.00 -15.95 16.57
N GLN A 332 -11.80 -15.39 16.48
CA GLN A 332 -10.77 -15.68 17.45
C GLN A 332 -11.35 -15.11 18.72
N SER A 333 -12.13 -15.93 19.42
CA SER A 333 -12.45 -15.72 20.82
C SER A 333 -11.11 -15.52 21.46
N SER A 334 -10.90 -14.29 21.91
CA SER A 334 -9.80 -13.86 22.74
C SER A 334 -9.41 -14.97 23.71
N ALA A 335 -8.37 -15.74 23.36
CA ALA A 335 -7.55 -16.41 24.33
C ALA A 335 -6.78 -15.27 25.01
N GLY A 336 -7.45 -14.63 25.97
CA GLY A 336 -6.78 -13.87 26.99
C GLY A 336 -5.94 -14.85 27.80
N GLN A 337 -4.62 -14.71 27.67
CA GLN A 337 -3.67 -15.02 28.72
C GLN A 337 -2.81 -13.78 28.90
#